data_AF-A0A4Q1A5A6-F1
#
_entry.id   AF-A0A4Q1A5A6-F1
#
_cell.length_a   1.000
_cell.length_b   1.000
_cell.length_c   1.000
_cell.angle_alpha   90.00
_cell.angle_beta   90.00
_cell.angle_gamma   90.00
#
_symmetry.space_group_name_H-M   'P 1'
#
loop_
_entity.id
_entity.type
_entity.pdbx_description
1 polymer ?
#
loop_
_entity_poly.entity_id
_entity_poly.type
_entity_poly.pdbx_seq_one_letter_code
_entity_poly.pdbx_strand_id
1 'polypeptide(L)' 'IKIAQDNDIPIKKDEDLIELLSAIDIEKEIPPSMYKAVSEIFAFIYDLTALERKKRDSEKTNDTI' A
#
# COMPACT_ATOMS: atom_id res chain seq x y z
N ILE A 1 10.80 11.20 0.00
CA ILE A 1 10.40 10.43 -1.21
C ILE A 1 11.57 9.68 -1.82
N LYS A 2 12.71 10.33 -2.12
CA LYS A 2 13.88 9.67 -2.77
C LYS A 2 14.28 8.31 -2.19
N ILE A 3 14.43 8.20 -0.86
CA ILE A 3 14.78 6.93 -0.19
C ILE A 3 13.77 5.81 -0.51
N ALA A 4 12.47 6.11 -0.52
CA ALA A 4 11.44 5.12 -0.85
C ALA A 4 11.56 4.66 -2.32
N GLN A 5 11.84 5.59 -3.24
CA GLN A 5 12.07 5.28 -4.65
C GLN A 5 13.30 4.41 -4.85
N ASP A 6 14.41 4.74 -4.18
CA ASP A 6 15.67 4.00 -4.26
C ASP A 6 15.56 2.57 -3.70
N ASN A 7 14.50 2.27 -2.94
CA ASN A 7 14.23 0.95 -2.33
C ASN A 7 12.97 0.28 -2.91
N ASP A 8 12.46 0.77 -4.05
CA ASP A 8 11.25 0.25 -4.71
C ASP A 8 10.02 0.16 -3.78
N ILE A 9 9.94 1.07 -2.80
CA ILE A 9 8.80 1.17 -1.88
C ILE A 9 7.68 1.95 -2.58
N PRO A 10 6.48 1.36 -2.73
CA PRO A 10 5.33 2.04 -3.33
C PRO A 10 4.95 3.32 -2.59
N ILE A 11 4.69 4.39 -3.33
CA ILE A 11 4.31 5.69 -2.78
C ILE A 11 2.88 6.02 -3.22
N LYS A 12 1.96 6.10 -2.25
CA LYS A 12 0.62 6.64 -2.43
C LYS A 12 0.58 8.08 -1.93
N LYS A 13 0.01 8.99 -2.73
CA LYS A 13 -0.24 10.39 -2.33
C LYS A 13 -1.74 10.57 -2.10
N ASP A 14 -2.11 10.93 -0.88
CA ASP A 14 -3.49 11.10 -0.46
C ASP A 14 -3.50 12.06 0.74
N GLU A 15 -3.89 13.31 0.51
CA GLU A 15 -3.74 14.39 1.50
C GLU A 15 -4.67 14.19 2.71
N ASP A 16 -5.91 13.78 2.45
CA ASP A 16 -6.92 13.52 3.49
C ASP A 16 -6.47 12.36 4.41
N LEU A 17 -5.96 11.28 3.80
CA LEU A 17 -5.46 10.13 4.56
C LEU A 17 -4.21 10.49 5.39
N ILE A 18 -3.32 11.33 4.84
CA ILE A 18 -2.15 11.81 5.58
C ILE A 18 -2.56 12.62 6.81
N GLU A 19 -3.55 13.50 6.68
CA GLU A 19 -4.04 14.29 7.81
C GLU A 19 -4.57 13.39 8.94
N LEU A 20 -5.39 12.38 8.60
CA LEU A 20 -5.91 11.43 9.58
C LEU A 20 -4.81 10.61 10.26
N LEU A 21 -3.84 10.10 9.48
CA LEU A 21 -2.76 9.27 10.00
C LEU A 21 -1.75 10.10 10.82
N SER A 22 -1.62 11.39 10.58
CA SER A 22 -0.73 12.28 11.34
C SER A 22 -1.10 12.40 12.82
N ALA A 23 -2.35 12.06 13.17
CA ALA A 23 -2.84 12.04 14.54
C ALA A 23 -2.46 10.75 15.30
N ILE A 24 -1.86 9.76 14.64
CA ILE A 24 -1.44 8.49 15.26
C ILE A 24 -0.03 8.65 15.82
N ASP A 25 0.11 8.38 17.13
CA ASP A 25 1.41 8.32 17.77
C ASP A 25 2.18 7.06 17.35
N ILE A 26 3.45 7.25 17.00
CA ILE A 26 4.37 6.15 16.68
C ILE A 26 4.60 5.31 17.95
N GLU A 27 4.81 3.99 17.77
CA GLU A 27 5.05 3.01 18.85
C GLU A 27 3.87 2.83 19.82
N LYS A 28 2.70 3.38 19.51
CA LYS A 28 1.47 3.17 20.28
C LYS A 28 0.46 2.33 19.51
N GLU A 29 -0.51 1.80 20.25
CA GLU A 29 -1.67 1.15 19.67
C GLU A 29 -2.50 2.15 18.86
N ILE A 30 -2.99 1.70 17.71
CA ILE A 30 -3.82 2.51 16.82
C ILE A 30 -5.19 2.73 17.51
N PRO A 31 -5.66 3.98 17.65
CA PRO A 31 -6.99 4.24 18.19
C PRO A 31 -8.09 3.59 17.33
N PRO A 32 -9.17 3.04 17.93
CA PRO A 32 -10.26 2.44 17.16
C PRO A 32 -10.91 3.38 16.13
N SER A 33 -10.93 4.68 16.41
CA SER A 33 -11.42 5.72 15.48
C SER A 33 -10.59 5.81 14.19
N MET A 34 -9.34 5.32 14.21
CA MET A 34 -8.40 5.38 13.09
C MET A 34 -8.31 4.08 12.29
N TYR A 35 -9.05 3.03 12.68
CA TYR A 35 -9.01 1.73 11.99
C TYR A 35 -9.40 1.82 10.52
N LYS A 36 -10.34 2.71 10.17
CA LYS A 36 -10.73 2.91 8.77
C LYS A 36 -9.57 3.44 7.92
N ALA A 37 -8.89 4.48 8.39
CA ALA A 37 -7.72 5.06 7.70
C ALA A 37 -6.61 4.03 7.52
N VAL A 38 -6.32 3.24 8.56
CA VAL A 38 -5.31 2.17 8.46
C VAL A 38 -5.74 1.05 7.52
N SER A 39 -7.03 0.70 7.49
CA SER A 39 -7.56 -0.32 6.57
C SER A 39 -7.38 0.08 5.11
N GLU A 40 -7.43 1.37 4.78
CA GLU A 40 -7.16 1.86 3.43
C GLU A 40 -5.71 1.60 2.98
N ILE A 41 -4.76 1.61 3.90
CA ILE A 41 -3.36 1.23 3.63
C ILE A 41 -3.27 -0.27 3.31
N PHE A 42 -3.93 -1.11 4.10
CA PHE A 42 -3.96 -2.55 3.84
C PHE A 42 -4.64 -2.91 2.52
N ALA A 43 -5.75 -2.24 2.20
CA ALA A 43 -6.42 -2.40 0.91
C ALA A 43 -5.47 -2.05 -0.25
N PHE A 44 -4.75 -0.93 -0.14
CA PHE A 44 -3.74 -0.55 -1.13
C PHE A 44 -2.63 -1.60 -1.29
N ILE A 45 -2.08 -2.13 -0.20
CA ILE A 45 -1.06 -3.19 -0.25
C ILE A 45 -1.62 -4.46 -0.91
N TYR A 46 -2.86 -4.82 -0.61
CA TYR A 46 -3.51 -5.99 -1.19
C TYR A 46 -3.72 -5.84 -2.70
N ASP A 47 -4.15 -4.65 -3.14
CA ASP A 47 -4.32 -4.33 -4.55
C ASP A 47 -3.00 -4.41 -5.31
N LEU A 48 -1.91 -3.88 -4.76
CA LEU A 48 -0.57 -4.01 -5.33
C LEU A 48 -0.18 -5.49 -5.50
N THR A 49 -0.39 -6.29 -4.45
CA THR A 49 -0.10 -7.73 -4.48
C THR A 49 -0.96 -8.47 -5.51
N ALA A 50 -2.23 -8.08 -5.68
CA ALA A 50 -3.12 -8.65 -6.69
C ALA A 50 -2.65 -8.29 -8.12
N LEU A 51 -2.19 -7.06 -8.34
CA LEU A 51 -1.65 -6.62 -9.62
C LEU A 51 -0.38 -7.41 -9.99
N GLU A 52 0.53 -7.64 -9.04
CA GLU A 52 1.72 -8.47 -9.27
C GLU A 52 1.38 -9.91 -9.63
N ARG A 53 0.40 -10.51 -8.92
CA ARG A 53 -0.10 -11.84 -9.26
C ARG A 53 -0.59 -11.91 -10.70
N LYS A 54 -1.44 -10.95 -11.11
CA LYS A 54 -1.99 -10.88 -12.45
C LYS A 54 -0.91 -10.73 -13.53
N LYS A 55 0.13 -9.91 -13.29
CA LYS A 55 1.27 -9.77 -14.22
C LYS A 55 2.00 -11.09 -14.43
N ARG A 56 2.35 -11.79 -13.35
CA ARG A 56 3.02 -13.10 -13.42
C ARG A 56 2.20 -14.14 -14.19
N ASP A 57 0.88 -14.13 -14.00
CA ASP A 57 -0.01 -15.09 -14.67
C ASP A 57 -0.14 -14.78 -16.18
N SER A 58 -0.12 -13.49 -16.56
CA SER A 58 -0.09 -13.08 -17.97
C SER A 58 1.23 -13.38 -18.69
N GLU A 59 2.36 -13.28 -17.99
CA GLU A 59 3.69 -13.60 -18.54
C GLU A 59 3.84 -15.10 -18.82
N LYS A 60 3.38 -15.97 -17.90
CA LYS A 60 3.41 -17.43 -18.08
C LYS A 60 2.61 -17.94 -19.28
N THR A 61 1.55 -17.23 -19.64
CA THR A 61 0.71 -17.60 -20.79
C THR A 61 1.45 -17.40 -22.12
N ASN A 62 2.37 -16.42 -22.18
CA ASN A 62 3.11 -16.10 -23.40
C ASN A 62 4.27 -17.07 -23.69
N ASP A 63 4.81 -17.74 -22.66
CA ASP A 63 5.88 -18.74 -22.81
C ASP A 63 5.36 -20.13 -23.22
N THR A 64 4.03 -20.33 -23.21
CA THR A 64 3.39 -21.64 -23.48
C THR A 64 2.80 -21.74 -24.90
N ILE A 65 2.95 -20.71 -25.73
CA ILE A 65 2.50 -20.66 -27.14
C ILE A 65 3.72 -20.58 -28.05
#